data_AF-A0A428KTX4-F1
#
_entry.id   AF-A0A428KTX4-F1
#
_cell.length_a   1.000
_cell.length_b   1.000
_cell.length_c   1.000
_cell.angle_alpha   90.00
_cell.angle_beta   90.00
_cell.angle_gamma   90.00
#
_symmetry.space_group_name_H-M   'P 1'
#
loop_
_entity.id
_entity.type
_entity.pdbx_description
1 polymer ?
#
loop_
_entity_poly.entity_id
_entity_poly.type
_entity_poly.pdbx_seq_one_letter_code
_entity_poly.pdbx_strand_id
1 'polypeptide(L)'
;MSQSNPNYADLGFSSPMSPTLRSLVEQQLLVDLAHYGVVREGLKFDWSESCIEGHLEEYLGSSLENYSGIAVYDADDKCVADGWMEFILAGEFFLVFWDYLTIRKNGRQVFDKSQPGIPDHVWQQIPEDIRTSYRNDRMKRPPFNQPAL
;
A
#
# COMPACT_ATOMS: atom_id res chain seq x y z
N MET A 1 3.26 14.71 -10.01
CA MET A 1 4.15 15.36 -9.02
C MET A 1 5.57 15.29 -9.54
N SER A 2 6.38 16.34 -9.40
CA SER A 2 7.81 16.30 -9.75
C SER A 2 8.53 15.34 -8.80
N GLN A 3 9.50 14.56 -9.31
CA GLN A 3 10.36 13.73 -8.45
C GLN A 3 11.13 14.63 -7.47
N SER A 4 10.64 14.74 -6.24
CA SER A 4 11.44 15.15 -5.10
C SER A 4 12.44 14.04 -4.77
N ASN A 5 13.60 14.42 -4.23
CA ASN A 5 14.50 13.43 -3.63
C ASN A 5 13.76 12.74 -2.48
N PRO A 6 13.92 11.41 -2.31
CA PRO A 6 13.25 10.71 -1.23
C PRO A 6 13.71 11.20 0.14
N ASN A 7 12.80 11.22 1.11
CA ASN A 7 13.09 11.56 2.50
C ASN A 7 12.72 10.42 3.45
N TYR A 8 13.67 9.51 3.66
CA TYR A 8 13.47 8.32 4.50
C TYR A 8 13.45 8.61 6.01
N ALA A 9 13.79 9.82 6.43
CA ALA A 9 13.85 10.18 7.85
C ALA A 9 12.54 10.84 8.33
N ASP A 10 11.85 11.55 7.44
CA ASP A 10 10.56 12.14 7.73
C ASP A 10 9.45 11.12 7.51
N LEU A 11 8.67 10.89 8.56
CA LEU A 11 7.60 9.91 8.56
C LEU A 11 6.24 10.55 8.24
N GLY A 12 6.17 11.85 8.00
CA GLY A 12 4.92 12.55 7.71
C GLY A 12 3.82 12.26 8.73
N PHE A 13 2.58 12.14 8.25
CA PHE A 13 1.45 11.78 9.10
C PHE A 13 1.48 10.32 9.60
N SER A 14 2.34 9.48 9.04
CA SER A 14 2.53 8.11 9.54
C SER A 14 3.41 8.02 10.80
N SER A 15 3.96 9.13 11.29
CA SER A 15 4.80 9.19 12.51
C SER A 15 4.23 8.53 13.78
N PRO A 16 2.90 8.41 13.99
CA PRO A 16 2.35 7.66 15.13
C PRO A 16 2.60 6.15 15.09
N MET A 17 2.87 5.55 13.92
CA MET A 17 3.21 4.13 13.82
C MET A 17 4.57 3.86 14.48
N SER A 18 4.59 2.91 15.42
CA SER A 18 5.84 2.42 16.00
C SER A 18 6.74 1.77 14.93
N PRO A 19 8.06 1.67 15.16
CA PRO A 19 8.96 0.99 14.22
C PRO A 19 8.53 -0.46 13.92
N THR A 20 8.02 -1.18 14.92
CA THR A 20 7.52 -2.54 14.77
C THR A 20 6.30 -2.60 13.86
N LEU A 21 5.31 -1.73 14.09
CA LEU A 21 4.11 -1.67 13.26
C LEU A 21 4.44 -1.26 11.82
N ARG A 22 5.27 -0.23 11.65
CA ARG A 22 5.72 0.25 10.33
C ARG A 22 6.43 -0.85 9.55
N SER A 23 7.34 -1.58 10.18
CA SER A 23 8.06 -2.69 9.52
C SER A 23 7.10 -3.79 9.06
N LEU A 24 6.05 -4.09 9.84
CA LEU A 24 5.02 -5.06 9.46
C LEU A 24 4.15 -4.55 8.29
N VAL A 25 3.75 -3.27 8.32
CA VAL A 25 3.01 -2.61 7.24
C VAL A 25 3.81 -2.64 5.94
N GLU A 26 5.07 -2.20 5.97
CA GLU A 26 5.96 -2.19 4.81
C GLU A 26 6.16 -3.60 4.25
N GLN A 27 6.37 -4.60 5.11
CA GLN A 27 6.50 -5.99 4.68
C GLN A 27 5.26 -6.47 3.92
N GLN A 28 4.06 -6.18 4.42
CA GLN A 28 2.81 -6.59 3.76
C GLN A 28 2.58 -5.81 2.46
N LEU A 29 2.86 -4.50 2.44
CA LEU A 29 2.79 -3.70 1.22
C LEU A 29 3.78 -4.18 0.14
N LEU A 30 4.96 -4.67 0.51
CA LEU A 30 5.90 -5.29 -0.43
C LEU A 30 5.38 -6.62 -0.98
N VAL A 31 4.78 -7.46 -0.13
CA VAL A 31 4.15 -8.71 -0.57
C VAL A 31 3.01 -8.41 -1.55
N ASP A 32 2.17 -7.42 -1.25
CA ASP A 32 1.10 -6.99 -2.13
C ASP A 32 1.65 -6.40 -3.44
N LEU A 33 2.66 -5.52 -3.35
CA LEU A 33 3.34 -4.91 -4.49
C LEU A 33 3.94 -5.94 -5.47
N ALA A 34 4.40 -7.09 -4.96
CA ALA A 34 4.90 -8.19 -5.78
C ALA A 34 3.83 -8.79 -6.71
N HIS A 35 2.54 -8.79 -6.32
CA HIS A 35 1.44 -9.23 -7.19
C HIS A 35 1.28 -8.36 -8.44
N TYR A 36 1.80 -7.13 -8.39
CA TYR A 36 1.79 -6.19 -9.52
C TYR A 36 3.10 -6.20 -10.32
N GLY A 37 3.98 -7.18 -10.08
CA GLY A 37 5.20 -7.40 -10.86
C GLY A 37 6.39 -6.51 -10.49
N VAL A 38 6.34 -5.85 -9.32
CA VAL A 38 7.48 -5.13 -8.75
C VAL A 38 8.14 -6.03 -7.70
N VAL A 39 9.05 -6.88 -8.17
CA VAL A 39 9.85 -7.77 -7.34
C VAL A 39 11.31 -7.32 -7.45
N ARG A 40 11.78 -6.58 -6.45
CA ARG A 40 13.14 -6.03 -6.40
C ARG A 40 13.67 -6.04 -4.98
N GLU A 41 14.96 -6.28 -4.84
CA GLU A 41 15.66 -6.11 -3.57
C GLU A 41 15.95 -4.62 -3.31
N GLY A 42 16.11 -4.25 -2.04
CA GLY A 42 16.49 -2.89 -1.65
C GLY A 42 15.41 -1.84 -1.88
N LEU A 43 14.14 -2.23 -1.96
CA LEU A 43 13.03 -1.29 -1.97
C LEU A 43 12.94 -0.54 -0.64
N LYS A 44 12.68 0.77 -0.71
CA LYS A 44 12.58 1.67 0.44
C LYS A 44 11.29 2.48 0.36
N PHE A 45 10.61 2.62 1.49
CA PHE A 45 9.41 3.44 1.61
C PHE A 45 9.79 4.87 2.00
N ASP A 46 9.14 5.82 1.36
CA ASP A 46 9.14 7.22 1.73
C ASP A 46 7.72 7.58 2.19
N TRP A 47 7.63 7.98 3.45
CA TRP A 47 6.40 8.34 4.13
C TRP A 47 6.28 9.86 4.36
N SER A 48 7.23 10.65 3.88
CA SER A 48 7.31 12.09 4.19
C SER A 48 6.08 12.86 3.72
N GLU A 49 5.51 12.44 2.59
CA GLU A 49 4.28 12.99 2.01
C GLU A 49 3.03 12.18 2.37
N SER A 50 3.11 11.29 3.36
CA SER A 50 1.96 10.47 3.78
C SER A 50 0.85 11.35 4.36
N CYS A 51 -0.41 11.09 3.98
CA CYS A 51 -1.61 11.80 4.43
C CYS A 51 -2.63 10.85 5.07
N ILE A 52 -3.40 11.33 6.06
CA ILE A 52 -4.46 10.56 6.73
C ILE A 52 -5.74 10.59 5.89
N GLU A 53 -6.35 9.42 5.69
CA GLU A 53 -7.58 9.29 4.90
C GLU A 53 -8.82 8.91 5.75
N GLY A 54 -8.66 8.66 7.06
CA GLY A 54 -9.75 8.66 8.05
C GLY A 54 -10.18 7.30 8.60
N HIS A 55 -9.29 6.31 8.66
CA HIS A 55 -9.51 5.00 9.26
C HIS A 55 -8.50 4.73 10.40
N LEU A 56 -8.74 5.33 11.57
CA LEU A 56 -7.88 5.21 12.74
C LEU A 56 -8.15 3.93 13.54
N GLU A 57 -7.10 3.17 13.82
CA GLU A 57 -7.13 2.02 14.73
C GLU A 57 -5.89 1.97 15.63
N GLU A 58 -5.97 1.21 16.73
CA GLU A 58 -4.81 0.88 17.57
C GLU A 58 -4.35 -0.57 17.31
N TYR A 59 -3.08 -0.75 16.96
CA TYR A 59 -2.51 -2.07 16.74
C TYR A 59 -1.03 -2.13 17.15
N LEU A 60 -0.64 -3.24 17.78
CA LEU A 60 0.71 -3.44 18.33
C LEU A 60 1.20 -2.30 19.23
N GLY A 61 0.29 -1.66 19.98
CA GLY A 61 0.60 -0.59 20.92
C GLY A 61 0.91 0.77 20.27
N SER A 62 0.55 0.96 19.00
CA SER A 62 0.63 2.26 18.30
C SER A 62 -0.58 2.50 17.42
N SER A 63 -0.77 3.74 16.99
CA SER A 63 -1.87 4.12 16.10
C SER A 63 -1.54 3.80 14.64
N LEU A 64 -2.55 3.33 13.91
CA LEU A 64 -2.54 3.09 12.47
C LEU A 64 -3.67 3.88 11.81
N GLU A 65 -3.38 4.54 10.70
CA GLU A 65 -4.38 5.12 9.80
C GLU A 65 -4.23 4.47 8.42
N ASN A 66 -5.22 4.66 7.56
CA ASN A 66 -5.02 4.47 6.13
C ASN A 66 -4.29 5.70 5.57
N TYR A 67 -3.20 5.45 4.84
CA TYR A 67 -2.31 6.50 4.37
C TYR A 67 -2.26 6.56 2.85
N SER A 68 -2.47 7.74 2.29
CA SER A 68 -2.12 8.07 0.90
C SER A 68 -0.74 8.73 0.84
N GLY A 69 -0.23 9.01 -0.37
CA GLY A 69 1.04 9.71 -0.55
C GLY A 69 2.28 8.88 -0.22
N ILE A 70 2.14 7.55 -0.12
CA ILE A 70 3.27 6.65 0.14
C ILE A 70 4.02 6.45 -1.17
N ALA A 71 5.33 6.67 -1.16
CA ALA A 71 6.19 6.39 -2.31
C ALA A 71 7.17 5.25 -2.01
N VAL A 72 7.48 4.46 -3.03
CA VAL A 72 8.44 3.36 -2.97
C VAL A 72 9.55 3.61 -3.97
N TYR A 73 10.79 3.53 -3.50
CA TYR A 73 12.00 3.77 -4.27
C TYR A 73 12.85 2.51 -4.36
N ASP A 74 13.58 2.35 -5.46
CA ASP A 74 14.61 1.30 -5.56
C ASP A 74 15.93 1.73 -4.90
N ALA A 75 16.93 0.85 -4.96
CA ALA A 75 18.25 1.08 -4.39
C ALA A 75 18.98 2.30 -4.99
N ASP A 76 18.61 2.73 -6.19
CA ASP A 76 19.15 3.91 -6.88
C ASP A 76 18.34 5.19 -6.58
N ASP A 77 17.42 5.17 -5.62
CA ASP A 77 16.50 6.27 -5.32
C ASP A 77 15.60 6.66 -6.51
N LYS A 78 15.26 5.70 -7.38
CA LYS A 78 14.24 5.92 -8.41
C LYS A 78 12.89 5.46 -7.89
N CYS A 79 11.90 6.36 -7.94
CA CYS A 79 10.52 6.01 -7.59
C CYS A 79 9.99 4.93 -8.54
N VAL A 80 9.62 3.78 -7.97
CA VAL A 80 9.07 2.62 -8.70
C VAL A 80 7.57 2.44 -8.46
N ALA A 81 7.04 2.96 -7.35
CA ALA A 81 5.62 2.98 -7.09
C ALA A 81 5.23 4.15 -6.19
N ASP A 82 3.97 4.57 -6.25
CA ASP A 82 3.33 5.32 -5.18
C ASP A 82 1.86 4.95 -5.06
N GLY A 83 1.24 5.30 -3.94
CA GLY A 83 -0.15 4.95 -3.74
C GLY A 83 -0.72 5.29 -2.38
N TRP A 84 -1.84 4.62 -2.12
CA TRP A 84 -2.59 4.67 -0.89
C TRP A 84 -2.74 3.23 -0.38
N MET A 85 -2.38 2.98 0.88
CA MET A 85 -2.70 1.73 1.59
C MET A 85 -4.08 1.71 2.27
N GLU A 86 -4.74 0.58 2.26
CA GLU A 86 -5.85 0.29 3.18
C GLU A 86 -5.49 -0.94 4.03
N PHE A 87 -6.18 -1.11 5.16
CA PHE A 87 -5.96 -2.24 6.04
C PHE A 87 -7.27 -2.85 6.53
N ILE A 88 -7.18 -4.12 6.93
CA ILE A 88 -8.22 -4.88 7.61
C ILE A 88 -7.66 -5.27 8.98
N LEU A 89 -8.33 -4.84 10.04
CA LEU A 89 -8.06 -5.25 11.41
C LEU A 89 -9.31 -5.88 12.00
N ALA A 90 -9.25 -7.17 12.33
CA ALA A 90 -10.38 -7.92 12.86
C ALA A 90 -9.90 -8.97 13.88
N GLY A 91 -9.96 -8.62 15.16
CA GLY A 91 -9.35 -9.44 16.23
C GLY A 91 -7.84 -9.54 16.03
N GLU A 92 -7.32 -10.77 15.93
CA GLU A 92 -5.90 -11.04 15.67
C GLU A 92 -5.54 -11.01 14.17
N PHE A 93 -6.53 -10.91 13.28
CA PHE A 93 -6.28 -10.81 11.85
C PHE A 93 -5.93 -9.38 11.45
N PHE A 94 -4.77 -9.23 10.81
CA PHE A 94 -4.28 -7.95 10.30
C PHE A 94 -3.75 -8.12 8.88
N LEU A 95 -4.27 -7.34 7.94
CA LEU A 95 -3.85 -7.35 6.54
C LEU A 95 -3.76 -5.92 6.00
N VAL A 96 -2.65 -5.58 5.32
CA VAL A 96 -2.44 -4.28 4.67
C VAL A 96 -2.20 -4.49 3.17
N PHE A 97 -2.79 -3.64 2.34
CA PHE A 97 -2.71 -3.74 0.89
C PHE A 97 -2.83 -2.37 0.22
N TRP A 98 -2.51 -2.29 -1.07
CA TRP A 98 -2.64 -1.07 -1.86
C TRP A 98 -4.09 -0.84 -2.32
N ASP A 99 -4.72 0.23 -1.84
CA ASP A 99 -6.05 0.66 -2.30
C ASP A 99 -5.99 1.48 -3.59
N TYR A 100 -4.94 2.30 -3.74
CA TYR A 100 -4.52 2.88 -5.01
C TYR A 100 -3.04 2.62 -5.23
N LEU A 101 -2.64 2.39 -6.48
CA LEU A 101 -1.25 2.06 -6.80
C LEU A 101 -0.88 2.49 -8.21
N THR A 102 0.09 3.39 -8.33
CA THR A 102 0.77 3.70 -9.58
C THR A 102 2.13 3.02 -9.59
N ILE A 103 2.46 2.29 -10.66
CA ILE A 103 3.81 1.72 -10.84
C ILE A 103 4.51 2.45 -11.98
N ARG A 104 5.79 2.74 -11.77
CA ARG A 104 6.64 3.45 -12.71
C ARG A 104 7.83 2.60 -13.14
N LYS A 105 8.18 2.69 -14.42
CA LYS A 105 9.44 2.17 -14.99
C LYS A 105 10.12 3.29 -15.77
N ASN A 106 11.37 3.57 -15.44
CA ASN A 106 12.15 4.65 -16.07
C ASN A 106 11.42 6.00 -16.04
N GLY A 107 10.80 6.33 -14.91
CA GLY A 107 10.05 7.57 -14.70
C GLY A 107 8.68 7.64 -15.41
N ARG A 108 8.28 6.61 -16.15
CA ARG A 108 6.98 6.54 -16.82
C ARG A 108 6.04 5.62 -16.07
N GLN A 109 4.79 6.05 -15.91
CA GLN A 109 3.71 5.20 -15.42
C GLN A 109 3.47 4.04 -16.39
N VAL A 110 3.49 2.81 -15.87
CA VAL A 110 3.26 1.58 -16.64
C VAL A 110 2.08 0.76 -16.11
N PHE A 111 1.63 1.03 -14.90
CA PHE A 111 0.45 0.42 -14.30
C PHE A 111 -0.20 1.40 -13.33
N ASP A 112 -1.52 1.28 -13.20
CA ASP A 112 -2.35 2.15 -12.37
C ASP A 112 -3.59 1.40 -11.88
N LYS A 113 -3.64 1.11 -10.58
CA LYS A 113 -4.85 0.75 -9.84
C LYS A 113 -5.52 2.05 -9.42
N SER A 114 -6.38 2.56 -10.30
CA SER A 114 -7.09 3.83 -10.13
C SER A 114 -8.47 3.69 -9.48
N GLN A 115 -8.86 2.48 -9.09
CA GLN A 115 -10.13 2.21 -8.42
C GLN A 115 -9.86 1.60 -7.05
N PRO A 116 -10.51 2.13 -6.00
CA PRO A 116 -10.39 1.60 -4.65
C PRO A 116 -11.10 0.24 -4.56
N GLY A 117 -10.77 -0.48 -3.49
CA GLY A 117 -11.33 -1.76 -3.12
C GLY A 117 -10.31 -2.88 -3.05
N ILE A 118 -10.77 -3.98 -2.47
CA ILE A 118 -9.99 -5.20 -2.19
C ILE A 118 -9.86 -6.02 -3.48
N PRO A 119 -8.64 -6.14 -4.07
CA PRO A 119 -8.43 -6.96 -5.25
C PRO A 119 -8.51 -8.47 -4.92
N ASP A 120 -8.70 -9.31 -5.94
CA ASP A 120 -8.95 -10.74 -5.74
C ASP A 120 -7.84 -11.47 -4.95
N HIS A 121 -6.57 -11.12 -5.16
CA HIS A 121 -5.45 -11.74 -4.44
C HIS A 121 -5.38 -11.34 -2.97
N VAL A 122 -5.85 -10.14 -2.60
CA VAL A 122 -6.02 -9.72 -1.20
C VAL A 122 -7.25 -10.39 -0.61
N TRP A 123 -8.37 -10.41 -1.35
CA TRP A 123 -9.62 -11.06 -0.92
C TRP A 123 -9.43 -12.52 -0.52
N GLN A 124 -8.60 -13.24 -1.28
CA GLN A 124 -8.28 -14.65 -1.02
C GLN A 124 -7.53 -14.87 0.30
N GLN A 125 -6.82 -13.86 0.83
CA GLN A 125 -6.09 -13.93 2.10
C GLN A 125 -7.01 -13.71 3.32
N ILE A 126 -8.18 -13.08 3.11
CA ILE A 126 -9.12 -12.79 4.20
C ILE A 126 -9.86 -14.09 4.62
N PRO A 127 -9.86 -14.44 5.92
CA PRO A 127 -10.68 -15.52 6.47
C PRO A 127 -12.17 -15.40 6.13
N GLU A 128 -12.86 -16.53 5.95
CA GLU A 128 -14.23 -16.54 5.44
C GLU A 128 -15.24 -15.86 6.38
N ASP A 129 -15.04 -15.99 7.68
CA ASP A 129 -15.81 -15.32 8.73
C ASP A 129 -15.63 -13.80 8.70
N ILE A 130 -14.45 -13.30 8.32
CA ILE A 130 -14.14 -11.87 8.20
C ILE A 130 -14.66 -11.28 6.88
N ARG A 131 -14.61 -12.04 5.78
CA ARG A 131 -15.02 -11.58 4.43
C ARG A 131 -16.42 -10.97 4.36
N THR A 132 -17.34 -11.42 5.21
CA THR A 132 -18.73 -10.93 5.17
C THR A 132 -18.81 -9.43 5.40
N SER A 133 -17.97 -8.89 6.29
CA SER A 133 -17.93 -7.45 6.59
C SER A 133 -17.41 -6.60 5.43
N TYR A 134 -16.58 -7.18 4.56
CA TYR A 134 -15.87 -6.47 3.48
C TYR A 134 -16.42 -6.77 2.08
N ARG A 135 -17.56 -7.46 1.97
CA ARG A 135 -18.11 -7.89 0.67
C ARG A 135 -18.36 -6.72 -0.29
N ASN A 136 -18.72 -5.55 0.24
CA ASN A 136 -18.98 -4.36 -0.57
C ASN A 136 -17.70 -3.70 -1.08
N ASP A 137 -16.58 -3.91 -0.38
CA ASP A 137 -15.28 -3.33 -0.72
C ASP A 137 -14.51 -4.21 -1.72
N ARG A 138 -14.94 -5.46 -1.92
CA ARG A 138 -14.35 -6.35 -2.93
C ARG A 138 -14.51 -5.75 -4.33
N MET A 139 -13.38 -5.63 -5.03
CA MET A 139 -13.38 -5.20 -6.41
C MET A 139 -14.17 -6.21 -7.28
N LYS A 140 -15.09 -5.68 -8.09
CA LYS A 140 -15.88 -6.48 -9.04
C LYS A 140 -15.18 -6.70 -10.38
N ARG A 141 -14.12 -5.93 -10.62
CA ARG A 141 -13.28 -6.01 -11.80
C ARG A 141 -11.83 -6.05 -11.33
N PRO A 142 -10.96 -6.82 -12.01
CA PRO A 142 -9.54 -6.78 -11.71
C PRO A 142 -9.01 -5.34 -11.84
N PRO A 143 -7.95 -4.97 -11.11
CA PRO A 143 -7.29 -3.67 -11.25
C PRO A 143 -6.55 -3.50 -12.60
N PHE A 144 -6.74 -4.42 -13.56
CA PHE A 144 -6.13 -4.37 -14.88
C PHE A 144 -7.01 -3.60 -15.86
N ASN A 145 -6.48 -2.51 -16.42
CA ASN A 145 -6.70 -2.25 -17.84
C ASN A 145 -5.62 -3.05 -18.58
N GLN A 146 -5.99 -4.10 -19.31
CA GLN A 146 -5.04 -4.70 -20.25
C GLN A 146 -4.57 -3.59 -21.19
N PRO A 147 -3.27 -3.49 -21.53
CA PRO A 147 -2.89 -2.67 -22.67
C PRO A 147 -3.69 -3.19 -23.87
N ALA A 148 -4.32 -2.28 -24.60
CA ALA A 148 -4.81 -2.60 -25.93
C ALA A 148 -3.61 -3.16 -26.71
N LEU A 149 -3.69 -4.43 -27.09
CA LEU A 149 -2.74 -5.09 -27.99
C LEU A 149 -2.72 -4.38 -29.34
#